data_AF-A0AAP2E1T9-F1
#
_entry.id   AF-A0AAP2E1T9-F1
#
_cell.length_a   1.000
_cell.length_b   1.000
_cell.length_c   1.000
_cell.angle_alpha   90.00
_cell.angle_beta   90.00
_cell.angle_gamma   90.00
#
_symmetry.space_group_name_H-M   'P 1'
#
loop_
_entity.id
_entity.type
_entity.pdbx_description
1 polymer ?
#
loop_
_entity_poly.entity_id
_entity_poly.type
_entity_poly.pdbx_seq_one_letter_code
_entity_poly.pdbx_strand_id
1 'polypeptide(L)'
;MKYLNFIDPSKIKAAEGCLAAEIAALEHTLNTSFPDSFREYLFLMGRKTVLFSEYHHHGFDELEYIRNLFFDWVNKYKEEGSLESELDHAIPFLKFQDTFLYVLPGLSDSGIYAMDINDRPTVAVLNVSFADFLQGEYNKFLTRGLG
;
A
#
# COMPACT_ATOMS: atom_id res chain seq x y z
N MET A 1 -7.23 -9.92 13.88
CA MET A 1 -6.87 -8.53 13.57
C MET A 1 -6.05 -7.99 14.72
N LYS A 2 -4.73 -7.94 14.54
CA LYS A 2 -3.70 -7.61 15.54
C LYS A 2 -3.18 -6.18 15.35
N TYR A 3 -3.06 -5.70 14.10
CA TYR A 3 -2.35 -4.49 13.75
C TYR A 3 -3.26 -3.28 13.61
N LEU A 4 -4.48 -3.46 13.08
CA LEU A 4 -5.39 -2.34 12.78
C LEU A 4 -6.56 -2.23 13.76
N ASN A 5 -6.34 -2.61 15.03
CA ASN A 5 -7.36 -2.55 16.09
C ASN A 5 -7.72 -1.12 16.55
N PHE A 6 -6.94 -0.11 16.13
CA PHE A 6 -7.18 1.31 16.44
C PHE A 6 -8.26 1.95 15.54
N ILE A 7 -8.63 1.28 14.44
CA ILE A 7 -9.61 1.76 13.49
C ILE A 7 -11.00 1.55 14.08
N ASP A 8 -11.76 2.63 14.27
CA ASP A 8 -13.18 2.58 14.64
C ASP A 8 -14.02 2.64 13.35
N PRO A 9 -14.64 1.52 12.91
CA PRO A 9 -15.41 1.49 11.68
C PRO A 9 -16.58 2.48 11.66
N SER A 10 -17.10 2.88 12.83
CA SER A 10 -18.18 3.86 12.92
C SER A 10 -17.76 5.27 12.47
N LYS A 11 -16.45 5.53 12.38
CA LYS A 11 -15.89 6.81 11.94
C LYS A 11 -15.59 6.86 10.45
N ILE A 12 -15.64 5.72 9.74
CA ILE A 12 -15.29 5.68 8.31
C ILE A 12 -16.56 5.57 7.47
N LYS A 13 -16.98 6.68 6.88
CA LYS A 13 -18.23 6.80 6.10
C LYS A 13 -18.31 5.91 4.86
N ALA A 14 -17.18 5.45 4.30
CA ALA A 14 -17.16 4.62 3.10
C ALA A 14 -15.92 3.70 3.03
N ALA A 15 -15.73 2.89 4.09
CA ALA A 15 -14.78 1.78 4.06
C ALA A 15 -15.45 0.52 3.49
N GLU A 16 -14.82 -0.09 2.49
CA GLU A 16 -15.17 -1.40 1.97
C GLU A 16 -13.92 -2.27 1.93
N GLY A 17 -14.01 -3.40 2.61
CA GLY A 17 -12.95 -4.39 2.68
C GLY A 17 -13.02 -5.45 1.59
N CYS A 18 -12.07 -6.39 1.63
CA CYS A 18 -12.02 -7.55 0.74
C CYS A 18 -12.18 -8.83 1.55
N LEU A 19 -12.75 -9.87 0.95
CA LEU A 19 -12.81 -11.18 1.58
C LEU A 19 -11.42 -11.81 1.63
N ALA A 20 -11.16 -12.63 2.67
CA ALA A 20 -9.87 -13.32 2.81
C ALA A 20 -9.51 -14.18 1.59
N ALA A 21 -10.51 -14.80 0.94
CA ALA A 21 -10.31 -15.58 -0.27
C ALA A 21 -9.88 -14.71 -1.48
N GLU A 22 -10.38 -13.48 -1.57
CA GLU A 22 -9.99 -12.54 -2.64
C GLU A 22 -8.55 -12.07 -2.44
N ILE A 23 -8.18 -11.76 -1.18
CA ILE A 23 -6.81 -11.39 -0.82
C ILE A 23 -5.84 -12.53 -1.15
N ALA A 24 -6.16 -13.77 -0.76
CA ALA A 24 -5.34 -14.93 -1.05
C ALA A 24 -5.22 -15.20 -2.56
N ALA A 25 -6.31 -15.01 -3.33
CA ALA A 25 -6.28 -15.12 -4.78
C ALA A 25 -5.36 -14.06 -5.40
N LEU A 26 -5.38 -12.83 -4.89
CA LEU A 26 -4.48 -11.77 -5.35
C LEU A 26 -3.02 -12.07 -5.01
N GLU A 27 -2.71 -12.54 -3.80
CA GLU A 27 -1.35 -12.98 -3.42
C GLU A 27 -0.82 -14.05 -4.38
N HIS A 28 -1.67 -15.01 -4.75
CA HIS A 28 -1.34 -16.04 -5.73
C HIS A 28 -1.11 -15.45 -7.13
N THR A 29 -2.02 -14.59 -7.62
CA THR A 29 -1.89 -13.92 -8.93
C THR A 29 -0.63 -13.07 -9.03
N LEU A 30 -0.28 -12.36 -7.96
CA LEU A 30 0.90 -11.51 -7.89
C LEU A 30 2.19 -12.27 -7.57
N ASN A 31 2.09 -13.58 -7.26
CA ASN A 31 3.18 -14.44 -6.81
C ASN A 31 3.99 -13.82 -5.66
N THR A 32 3.30 -13.29 -4.66
CA THR A 32 3.92 -12.63 -3.49
C THR A 32 3.09 -12.84 -2.24
N SER A 33 3.75 -12.89 -1.09
CA SER A 33 3.09 -12.97 0.21
C SER A 33 3.03 -11.59 0.84
N PHE A 34 1.82 -11.11 1.10
CA PHE A 34 1.57 -9.83 1.73
C PHE A 34 1.97 -9.84 3.21
N PRO A 35 2.40 -8.69 3.75
CA PRO A 35 2.49 -8.50 5.20
C PRO A 35 1.13 -8.66 5.89
N ASP A 36 1.11 -9.13 7.13
CA ASP A 36 -0.14 -9.31 7.89
C ASP A 36 -0.88 -7.98 8.09
N SER A 37 -0.15 -6.90 8.41
CA SER A 37 -0.74 -5.56 8.56
C SER A 37 -1.36 -5.04 7.25
N PHE A 38 -0.75 -5.36 6.12
CA PHE A 38 -1.30 -5.04 4.80
C PHE A 38 -2.54 -5.87 4.48
N ARG A 39 -2.54 -7.18 4.79
CA ARG A 39 -3.75 -8.02 4.66
C ARG A 39 -4.90 -7.51 5.52
N GLU A 40 -4.63 -7.08 6.76
CA GLU A 40 -5.65 -6.51 7.64
C GLU A 40 -6.24 -5.22 7.06
N TYR A 41 -5.41 -4.38 6.44
CA TYR A 41 -5.89 -3.19 5.73
C TYR A 41 -6.77 -3.57 4.56
N LEU A 42 -6.33 -4.52 3.73
CA LEU A 42 -7.11 -4.97 2.59
C LEU A 42 -8.47 -5.54 3.02
N PHE A 43 -8.46 -6.30 4.12
CA PHE A 43 -9.66 -6.89 4.70
C PHE A 43 -10.64 -5.86 5.27
N LEU A 44 -10.15 -4.80 5.90
CA LEU A 44 -11.01 -3.78 6.52
C LEU A 44 -11.55 -2.75 5.53
N MET A 45 -10.68 -2.27 4.64
CA MET A 45 -10.95 -1.09 3.82
C MET A 45 -10.15 -1.08 2.52
N GLY A 46 -9.67 -2.25 2.11
CA GLY A 46 -8.83 -2.40 0.93
C GLY A 46 -9.50 -2.05 -0.36
N ARG A 47 -10.80 -2.31 -0.51
CA ARG A 47 -11.51 -2.11 -1.78
C ARG A 47 -11.86 -0.63 -1.98
N LYS A 48 -12.29 0.02 -0.91
CA LYS A 48 -12.64 1.44 -0.91
C LYS A 48 -12.37 2.04 0.46
N THR A 49 -11.73 3.20 0.49
CA THR A 49 -11.56 3.98 1.72
C THR A 49 -11.50 5.47 1.40
N VAL A 50 -11.83 6.30 2.39
CA VAL A 50 -11.68 7.77 2.32
C VAL A 50 -10.60 8.23 3.31
N LEU A 51 -9.73 7.31 3.72
CA LEU A 51 -8.62 7.63 4.62
C LEU A 51 -7.64 8.63 3.96
N PHE A 52 -7.50 8.54 2.63
CA PHE A 52 -6.64 9.42 1.85
C PHE A 52 -7.49 10.55 1.24
N SER A 53 -7.05 11.81 1.37
CA SER A 53 -7.87 13.00 1.13
C SER A 53 -8.15 13.34 -0.34
N GLU A 54 -7.64 12.56 -1.30
CA GLU A 54 -7.65 12.92 -2.72
C GLU A 54 -7.89 11.70 -3.62
N TYR A 55 -8.29 11.95 -4.88
CA TYR A 55 -8.53 10.92 -5.89
C TYR A 55 -7.21 10.23 -6.23
N HIS A 56 -6.97 9.05 -5.66
CA HIS A 56 -5.75 8.29 -5.85
C HIS A 56 -6.05 6.89 -6.35
N HIS A 57 -5.11 6.33 -7.12
CA HIS A 57 -5.17 4.91 -7.42
C HIS A 57 -4.70 4.14 -6.18
N HIS A 58 -5.61 3.44 -5.52
CA HIS A 58 -5.33 2.66 -4.34
C HIS A 58 -6.37 1.59 -4.08
N GLY A 59 -5.94 0.60 -3.33
CA GLY A 59 -6.83 -0.46 -2.90
C GLY A 59 -6.90 -1.64 -3.85
N PHE A 60 -7.61 -2.67 -3.41
CA PHE A 60 -7.57 -4.03 -3.93
C PHE A 60 -7.83 -4.12 -5.42
N ASP A 61 -8.87 -3.45 -5.92
CA ASP A 61 -9.28 -3.51 -7.32
C ASP A 61 -8.26 -2.83 -8.26
N GLU A 62 -7.42 -1.93 -7.74
CA GLU A 62 -6.40 -1.21 -8.52
C GLU A 62 -4.97 -1.74 -8.29
N LEU A 63 -4.78 -2.71 -7.39
CA LEU A 63 -3.43 -3.21 -7.05
C LEU A 63 -2.68 -3.75 -8.26
N GLU A 64 -3.34 -4.50 -9.14
CA GLU A 64 -2.71 -5.02 -10.35
C GLU A 64 -2.29 -3.90 -11.31
N TYR A 65 -3.15 -2.89 -11.48
CA TYR A 65 -2.85 -1.72 -12.30
C TYR A 65 -1.65 -0.93 -11.76
N ILE A 66 -1.67 -0.60 -10.46
CA ILE A 66 -0.58 0.12 -9.79
C ILE A 66 0.71 -0.67 -9.88
N ARG A 67 0.65 -1.99 -9.67
CA ARG A 67 1.80 -2.90 -9.78
C ARG A 67 2.42 -2.88 -11.16
N ASN A 68 1.62 -2.97 -12.22
CA ASN A 68 2.14 -2.97 -13.58
C ASN A 68 2.87 -1.65 -13.87
N LEU A 69 2.27 -0.50 -13.53
CA LEU A 69 2.93 0.80 -13.68
C LEU A 69 4.24 0.91 -12.89
N PHE A 70 4.26 0.38 -11.66
CA PHE A 70 5.44 0.38 -10.80
C PHE A 70 6.57 -0.44 -11.44
N PHE A 71 6.27 -1.66 -11.90
CA PHE A 71 7.28 -2.54 -12.47
C PHE A 71 7.75 -2.12 -13.85
N ASP A 72 6.92 -1.45 -14.65
CA ASP A 72 7.38 -0.81 -15.90
C ASP A 72 8.51 0.19 -15.62
N TRP A 73 8.35 1.00 -14.56
CA TRP A 73 9.38 1.94 -14.12
C TRP A 73 10.62 1.27 -13.53
N VAL A 74 10.44 0.28 -12.65
CA VAL A 74 11.56 -0.47 -12.07
C VAL A 74 12.37 -1.17 -13.16
N ASN A 75 11.71 -1.80 -14.14
CA ASN A 75 12.41 -2.52 -15.21
C ASN A 75 13.22 -1.59 -16.10
N LYS A 76 12.70 -0.40 -16.44
CA LYS A 76 13.43 0.63 -17.18
C LYS A 76 14.78 0.95 -16.53
N TYR A 77 14.81 1.18 -15.22
CA TYR A 77 16.04 1.53 -14.50
C TYR A 77 16.97 0.33 -14.23
N LYS A 78 16.44 -0.90 -14.24
CA LYS A 78 17.26 -2.12 -14.15
C LYS A 78 18.08 -2.32 -15.41
N GLU A 79 17.51 -2.06 -16.58
CA GLU A 79 18.21 -2.11 -17.86
C GLU A 79 19.37 -1.10 -17.92
N GLU A 80 19.24 0.02 -17.19
CA GLU A 80 20.28 1.04 -17.00
C GLU A 80 21.35 0.63 -15.94
N GLY A 81 21.30 -0.59 -15.39
CA GLY A 81 22.29 -1.15 -14.47
C GLY A 81 22.34 -0.51 -13.07
N SER A 82 21.28 0.21 -12.69
CA SER A 82 21.34 1.22 -11.62
C SER A 82 20.42 0.94 -10.43
N LEU A 83 19.84 -0.26 -10.31
CA LEU A 83 18.74 -0.56 -9.38
C LEU A 83 19.04 -1.67 -8.38
N GLU A 84 18.50 -1.51 -7.17
CA GLU A 84 18.53 -2.50 -6.09
C GLU A 84 17.56 -3.66 -6.35
N SER A 85 17.96 -4.89 -5.99
CA SER A 85 17.18 -6.12 -6.17
C SER A 85 15.94 -6.23 -5.27
N GLU A 86 15.81 -5.37 -4.26
CA GLU A 86 14.73 -5.44 -3.28
C GLU A 86 13.37 -5.00 -3.85
N LEU A 87 13.37 -4.22 -4.94
CA LEU A 87 12.15 -3.73 -5.58
C LEU A 87 11.43 -4.78 -6.42
N ASP A 88 12.06 -5.92 -6.71
CA ASP A 88 11.53 -7.04 -7.48
C ASP A 88 10.28 -7.65 -6.86
N HIS A 89 10.15 -7.47 -5.54
CA HIS A 89 9.07 -8.05 -4.75
C HIS A 89 8.21 -7.00 -4.06
N ALA A 90 8.45 -5.71 -4.33
CA ALA A 90 7.65 -4.64 -3.77
C ALA A 90 6.17 -4.78 -4.12
N ILE A 91 5.31 -4.46 -3.16
CA ILE A 91 3.85 -4.47 -3.30
C ILE A 91 3.39 -3.01 -3.25
N PRO A 92 3.31 -2.32 -4.40
CA PRO A 92 2.81 -0.96 -4.46
C PRO A 92 1.29 -0.96 -4.26
N PHE A 93 0.81 -0.12 -3.35
CA PHE A 93 -0.60 -0.13 -2.95
C PHE A 93 -1.31 1.21 -3.07
N LEU A 94 -0.55 2.28 -3.27
CA LEU A 94 -1.05 3.63 -3.49
C LEU A 94 -0.14 4.32 -4.51
N LYS A 95 -0.75 4.98 -5.49
CA LYS A 95 -0.06 5.93 -6.37
C LYS A 95 -0.68 7.31 -6.19
N PHE A 96 0.14 8.28 -5.80
CA PHE A 96 -0.22 9.68 -5.72
C PHE A 96 0.70 10.50 -6.62
N GLN A 97 0.13 11.14 -7.63
CA GLN A 97 0.90 11.88 -8.65
C GLN A 97 2.04 11.01 -9.18
N ASP A 98 3.28 11.43 -8.97
CA ASP A 98 4.50 10.77 -9.45
C ASP A 98 5.13 9.85 -8.39
N THR A 99 4.49 9.67 -7.24
CA THR A 99 4.99 8.84 -6.14
C THR A 99 4.17 7.57 -5.95
N PHE A 100 4.84 6.43 -5.87
CA PHE A 100 4.28 5.17 -5.42
C PHE A 100 4.59 4.96 -3.93
N LEU A 101 3.59 4.55 -3.16
CA LEU A 101 3.81 3.94 -1.86
C LEU A 101 3.73 2.42 -1.96
N TYR A 102 4.68 1.74 -1.37
CA TYR A 102 4.78 0.28 -1.40
C TYR A 102 5.21 -0.29 -0.07
N VAL A 103 4.93 -1.58 0.11
CA VAL A 103 5.42 -2.41 1.21
C VAL A 103 6.34 -3.50 0.67
N LEU A 104 7.23 -4.00 1.51
CA LEU A 104 8.06 -5.16 1.19
C LEU A 104 7.45 -6.45 1.79
N PRO A 105 7.51 -7.58 1.08
CA PRO A 105 6.97 -8.86 1.56
C PRO A 105 7.86 -9.50 2.62
N GLY A 106 7.36 -10.56 3.25
CA GLY A 106 8.15 -11.39 4.18
C GLY A 106 8.24 -10.87 5.62
N LEU A 107 7.77 -9.65 5.89
CA LEU A 107 7.58 -9.12 7.24
C LEU A 107 6.12 -9.23 7.65
N SER A 108 5.85 -9.48 8.94
CA SER A 108 4.48 -9.49 9.46
C SER A 108 3.89 -8.09 9.53
N ASP A 109 4.70 -7.09 9.86
CA ASP A 109 4.40 -5.68 9.70
C ASP A 109 5.54 -5.02 8.92
N SER A 110 5.25 -4.61 7.69
CA SER A 110 6.25 -4.04 6.80
C SER A 110 6.31 -2.53 6.95
N GLY A 111 7.47 -1.94 6.67
CA GLY A 111 7.56 -0.49 6.51
C GLY A 111 6.77 -0.02 5.29
N ILE A 112 6.55 1.30 5.22
CA ILE A 112 6.06 1.96 4.01
C ILE A 112 7.20 2.72 3.40
N TYR A 113 7.35 2.49 2.11
CA TYR A 113 8.41 3.07 1.31
C TYR A 113 7.78 3.91 0.19
N ALA A 114 8.50 4.95 -0.22
CA ALA A 114 8.12 5.79 -1.34
C ALA A 114 9.10 5.60 -2.51
N MET A 115 8.56 5.59 -3.72
CA MET A 115 9.35 5.71 -4.94
C MET A 115 8.76 6.83 -5.78
N ASP A 116 9.54 7.90 -5.98
CA ASP A 116 9.22 8.97 -6.93
C ASP A 116 9.75 8.57 -8.31
N ILE A 117 8.91 8.61 -9.34
CA ILE A 117 9.29 8.26 -10.71
C ILE A 117 10.15 9.32 -11.38
N ASN A 118 10.16 10.56 -10.88
CA ASN A 118 11.00 11.63 -11.39
C ASN A 118 12.44 11.54 -10.87
N ASP A 119 12.67 10.75 -9.81
CA ASP A 119 13.98 10.50 -9.23
C ASP A 119 14.48 9.10 -9.58
N ARG A 120 15.79 8.87 -9.35
CA ARG A 120 16.34 7.52 -9.40
C ARG A 120 15.62 6.69 -8.33
N PRO A 121 15.10 5.49 -8.65
CA PRO A 121 14.38 4.68 -7.68
C PRO A 121 15.29 4.30 -6.51
N THR A 122 15.00 4.89 -5.36
CA THR A 122 15.66 4.64 -4.09
C THR A 122 14.65 4.12 -3.08
N VAL A 123 15.07 3.25 -2.18
CA VAL A 123 14.25 2.79 -1.05
C VAL A 123 14.17 3.92 -0.01
N ALA A 124 13.18 4.81 -0.15
CA ALA A 124 12.93 5.88 0.81
C ALA A 124 11.93 5.41 1.87
N VAL A 125 12.39 5.17 3.09
CA VAL A 125 11.52 4.74 4.21
C VAL A 125 10.68 5.94 4.68
N LEU A 126 9.36 5.87 4.50
CA LEU A 126 8.43 6.84 5.07
C LEU A 126 8.05 6.47 6.50
N ASN A 127 7.89 5.17 6.76
CA ASN A 127 7.55 4.65 8.06
C ASN A 127 8.11 3.24 8.23
N VAL A 128 8.45 2.87 9.47
CA VAL A 128 8.96 1.54 9.82
C VAL A 128 7.85 0.50 10.03
N SER A 129 6.60 0.96 10.17
CA SER A 129 5.41 0.12 10.31
C SER A 129 4.26 0.65 9.47
N PHE A 130 3.60 -0.26 8.75
CA PHE A 130 2.40 0.03 7.98
C PHE A 130 1.23 0.38 8.90
N ALA A 131 1.12 -0.30 10.05
CA ALA A 131 0.10 0.00 11.05
C ALA A 131 0.27 1.40 11.63
N ASP A 132 1.49 1.79 12.00
CA ASP A 132 1.78 3.13 12.56
C ASP A 132 1.51 4.23 11.53
N PHE A 133 1.85 3.99 10.25
CA PHE A 133 1.51 4.91 9.18
C PHE A 133 0.00 5.11 9.06
N LEU A 134 -0.77 4.01 8.99
CA LEU A 134 -2.21 4.08 8.90
C LEU A 134 -2.85 4.74 10.12
N GLN A 135 -2.28 4.54 11.31
CA GLN A 135 -2.72 5.24 12.52
C GLN A 135 -2.52 6.76 12.39
N GLY A 136 -1.38 7.18 11.84
CA GLY A 136 -1.11 8.58 11.52
C GLY A 136 -2.14 9.18 10.56
N GLU A 137 -2.42 8.49 9.45
CA GLU A 137 -3.43 8.94 8.47
C GLU A 137 -4.85 8.94 9.05
N TYR A 138 -5.20 7.93 9.84
CA TYR A 138 -6.49 7.87 10.54
C TYR A 138 -6.66 9.03 11.52
N ASN A 139 -5.63 9.37 12.30
CA ASN A 139 -5.67 10.51 13.21
C ASN A 139 -5.81 11.85 12.46
N LYS A 140 -5.14 12.00 11.31
CA LYS A 140 -5.33 13.17 10.42
C LYS A 140 -6.76 13.23 9.90
N PHE A 141 -7.33 12.10 9.49
CA PHE A 141 -8.72 12.02 9.03
C PHE A 141 -9.70 12.47 10.12
N LEU A 142 -9.56 11.97 11.35
CA LEU A 142 -10.42 12.33 12.48
C LEU A 142 -10.34 13.82 12.83
N THR A 143 -9.13 14.41 12.77
CA THR A 143 -8.91 15.83 13.11
C THR A 143 -9.38 16.79 12.02
N ARG A 144 -9.41 16.36 10.74
CA ARG A 144 -9.88 17.18 9.60
C ARG A 144 -11.41 17.28 9.48
N GLY A 145 -12.18 16.50 10.25
CA GLY A 145 -13.65 16.58 10.26
C GLY A 145 -14.33 16.07 8.98
N LEU A 146 -13.65 15.20 8.22
CA LEU A 146 -14.19 14.58 7.00
C LEU A 146 -15.03 13.30 7.28
N GLY A 147 -15.11 12.90 8.55
CA GLY A 147 -15.89 11.76 9.05
C GLY A 147 -17.36 12.05 9.29
#